data_AF-A0A401SBJ4-F1
#
_entry.id   AF-A0A401SBJ4-F1
#
_cell.length_a   1.000
_cell.length_b   1.000
_cell.length_c   1.000
_cell.angle_alpha   90.00
_cell.angle_beta   90.00
_cell.angle_gamma   90.00
#
_symmetry.space_group_name_H-M   'P 1'
#
loop_
_entity.id
_entity.type
_entity.pdbx_description
1 polymer ?
#
loop_
_entity_poly.entity_id
_entity_poly.type
_entity_poly.pdbx_seq_one_letter_code
_entity_poly.pdbx_strand_id
1 'polypeptide(L)' 'MPKYYEEKEEDGRACAGVREDLRSCLLEHDCVLKEGKTPKQCLKEGHCTALQRTFFECKRSMLDNRTRFRGRKGY' A
#
# COMPACT_ATOMS: atom_id res chain seq x y z
N MET A 1 -17.09 24.40 -14.99
CA MET A 1 -17.88 23.16 -15.16
C MET A 1 -17.39 22.15 -14.13
N PRO A 2 -18.27 21.48 -13.35
CA PRO A 2 -17.86 20.56 -12.30
C PRO A 2 -17.24 19.28 -12.90
N LYS A 3 -16.08 18.87 -12.38
CA LYS A 3 -15.43 17.60 -12.69
C LYS A 3 -16.22 16.44 -12.06
N TYR A 4 -17.28 15.97 -12.71
CA TYR A 4 -18.14 14.91 -12.16
C TYR A 4 -17.60 13.48 -12.39
N TYR A 5 -16.47 13.33 -13.06
CA TYR A 5 -15.77 12.04 -13.22
C TYR A 5 -14.27 12.26 -13.10
N GLU A 6 -13.74 12.35 -11.87
CA GLU A 6 -12.32 12.04 -11.69
C GLU A 6 -12.21 10.52 -11.70
N GLU A 7 -11.93 9.95 -12.88
CA GLU A 7 -11.47 8.56 -12.97
C GLU A 7 -10.23 8.46 -12.07
N LYS A 8 -10.34 7.72 -10.96
CA LYS A 8 -9.19 7.33 -10.17
C LYS A 8 -8.25 6.58 -11.12
N GLU A 9 -7.11 7.18 -11.46
CA GLU A 9 -6.10 6.50 -12.27
C GLU A 9 -5.70 5.21 -11.54
N GLU A 10 -6.16 4.07 -12.05
CA GLU A 10 -5.81 2.78 -11.47
C GLU A 10 -4.33 2.53 -11.74
N ASP A 11 -3.53 2.49 -10.66
CA ASP A 11 -2.12 2.16 -10.73
C ASP A 11 -1.97 0.73 -11.29
N GLY A 12 -1.70 0.56 -12.59
CA GLY A 12 -1.50 -0.76 -13.23
C GLY A 12 -0.26 -1.55 -12.76
N ARG A 13 0.41 -1.07 -11.70
CA ARG A 13 1.62 -1.67 -11.13
C ARG A 13 1.26 -2.84 -10.23
N ALA A 14 2.12 -3.85 -10.18
CA ALA A 14 1.96 -4.95 -9.24
C ALA A 14 1.82 -4.47 -7.79
N CYS A 15 0.93 -5.12 -7.03
CA CYS A 15 0.60 -4.77 -5.65
C CYS A 15 0.00 -3.36 -5.48
N ALA A 16 -0.68 -2.81 -6.50
CA ALA A 16 -1.29 -1.48 -6.41
C ALA A 16 -2.39 -1.39 -5.36
N GLY A 17 -3.31 -2.36 -5.30
CA GLY A 17 -4.36 -2.38 -4.27
C GLY A 17 -3.80 -2.29 -2.85
N VAL A 18 -2.83 -3.17 -2.53
CA VAL A 18 -2.17 -3.16 -1.21
C VAL A 18 -1.42 -1.84 -0.95
N ARG A 19 -0.90 -1.18 -2.00
CA ARG A 19 -0.24 0.12 -1.88
C ARG A 19 -1.24 1.22 -1.54
N GLU A 20 -2.43 1.20 -2.15
CA GLU A 20 -3.52 2.14 -1.86
C GLU A 20 -4.05 1.94 -0.44
N ASP A 21 -4.24 0.70 0.00
CA ASP A 21 -4.65 0.38 1.37
C ASP A 21 -3.62 0.88 2.39
N LEU A 22 -2.33 0.61 2.14
CA LEU A 22 -1.26 1.06 3.01
C LEU A 22 -1.17 2.60 3.06
N ARG A 23 -1.37 3.27 1.92
CA ARG A 23 -1.41 4.74 1.85
C ARG A 23 -2.56 5.29 2.67
N SER A 24 -3.76 4.74 2.49
CA SER A 24 -4.96 5.16 3.20
C SER A 24 -4.81 4.98 4.70
N CYS A 25 -4.31 3.81 5.13
CA CYS A 25 -4.03 3.53 6.53
C CYS A 25 -3.05 4.54 7.15
N LEU A 26 -1.95 4.88 6.45
CA LEU A 26 -0.99 5.86 6.97
C LEU A 26 -1.57 7.28 7.07
N LEU A 27 -2.40 7.69 6.12
CA LEU A 27 -3.03 9.02 6.12
C LEU A 27 -4.08 9.17 7.23
N GLU A 28 -4.78 8.09 7.56
CA GLU A 28 -5.75 8.04 8.66
C GLU A 28 -5.10 7.82 10.03
N HIS A 29 -3.85 7.36 10.08
CA HIS A 29 -3.18 7.07 11.33
C HIS A 29 -2.78 8.35 12.09
N ASP A 30 -2.84 8.26 13.42
CA ASP A 30 -2.46 9.32 14.35
C ASP A 30 -1.05 9.86 14.14
N CYS A 31 -0.13 9.05 13.61
CA CYS A 31 1.23 9.48 13.34
C CYS A 31 1.30 10.61 12.29
N VAL A 32 0.40 10.58 11.30
CA VAL A 32 0.30 11.65 10.30
C VAL A 32 -0.62 12.76 10.79
N LEU A 33 -1.77 12.40 11.37
CA LEU A 33 -2.80 13.37 11.77
C LEU A 33 -2.44 14.19 13.02
N LYS A 34 -1.93 13.54 14.06
CA LYS A 34 -1.66 14.18 15.36
C LYS A 34 -0.21 14.65 15.47
N GLU A 35 0.73 13.82 15.03
CA GLU A 35 2.16 14.14 15.18
C GLU A 35 2.73 14.93 13.99
N GLY A 36 1.97 15.06 12.89
CA GLY A 36 2.39 15.80 11.69
C GLY A 36 3.62 15.18 11.00
N LYS A 37 3.94 13.92 11.30
CA LYS A 37 5.08 13.22 10.70
C LYS A 37 4.78 12.85 9.26
N THR A 38 5.84 12.71 8.47
CA THR A 38 5.70 12.24 7.09
C THR A 38 5.28 10.76 7.08
N PRO A 39 4.47 10.30 6.10
CA PRO A 39 4.10 8.88 5.99
C PRO A 39 5.31 7.94 5.94
N LYS A 40 6.45 8.40 5.42
CA LYS A 40 7.72 7.65 5.41
C LYS A 40 8.31 7.46 6.81
N GLN A 41 8.20 8.44 7.69
CA GLN A 41 8.61 8.31 9.09
C GLN A 41 7.66 7.35 9.82
N CYS A 42 6.35 7.51 9.62
CA CYS A 42 5.36 6.62 10.22
C CYS A 42 5.54 5.16 9.77
N LEU A 43 5.95 4.94 8.52
CA LEU A 43 6.29 3.61 8.02
C LEU A 43 7.49 3.01 8.77
N LYS A 44 8.53 3.80 9.02
CA LYS A 44 9.72 3.36 9.77
C LYS A 44 9.44 3.07 11.24
N GLU A 45 8.47 3.77 11.83
CA GLU A 45 8.00 3.54 13.20
C GLU A 45 7.13 2.28 13.32
N GLY A 46 6.71 1.69 12.19
CA GLY A 46 5.94 0.45 12.17
C GLY A 46 4.43 0.65 12.24
N HIS A 47 3.89 1.82 11.89
CA HIS A 47 2.44 1.99 11.82
C HIS A 47 1.85 1.20 10.63
N CYS A 48 0.66 0.61 10.80
CA CYS A 48 0.03 -0.27 9.80
C CYS A 48 0.82 -1.57 9.47
N THR A 49 1.45 -2.22 10.47
CA THR A 49 2.32 -3.41 10.30
C THR A 49 1.71 -4.54 9.46
N ALA A 50 0.40 -4.79 9.59
CA ALA A 50 -0.29 -5.82 8.81
C ALA A 50 -0.24 -5.52 7.30
N LEU A 51 -0.56 -4.28 6.91
CA LEU A 51 -0.49 -3.83 5.52
C LEU A 51 0.96 -3.70 5.02
N GLN A 52 1.89 -3.31 5.88
CA GLN A 52 3.31 -3.32 5.54
C GLN A 52 3.80 -4.74 5.22
N ARG A 53 3.41 -5.72 6.03
CA ARG A 53 3.77 -7.13 5.83
C ARG A 53 3.17 -7.68 4.54
N THR A 54 1.90 -7.42 4.27
CA THR A 54 1.26 -7.88 3.02
C THR A 54 1.89 -7.22 1.80
N PHE A 55 2.21 -5.92 1.86
CA PHE A 55 2.91 -5.22 0.78
C PHE A 55 4.30 -5.82 0.52
N PHE A 56 5.03 -6.15 1.60
CA PHE A 56 6.32 -6.82 1.51
C PHE A 56 6.20 -8.23 0.92
N GLU A 57 5.22 -9.02 1.38
CA GLU A 57 4.95 -10.36 0.85
C GLU A 57 4.55 -10.32 -0.63
N CYS A 58 3.75 -9.34 -1.05
CA CYS A 58 3.39 -9.15 -2.45
C CYS A 58 4.62 -8.85 -3.31
N LYS A 59 5.45 -7.89 -2.89
CA LYS A 59 6.71 -7.59 -3.61
C LYS A 59 7.66 -8.79 -3.64
N ARG A 60 7.78 -9.52 -2.53
CA ARG A 60 8.61 -10.72 -2.46
C ARG A 60 8.10 -11.82 -3.40
N SER A 61 6.79 -12.00 -3.51
CA SER A 61 6.20 -13.00 -4.42
C SER A 61 6.51 -12.72 -5.88
N MET A 62 6.76 -11.46 -6.27
CA MET A 62 7.18 -11.13 -7.64
C MET A 62 8.57 -11.67 -7.99
N LEU A 63 9.47 -11.78 -6.99
CA LEU A 63 10.82 -12.29 -7.17
C LEU A 63 10.91 -13.80 -6.87
N ASP A 64 9.94 -14.34 -6.13
CA ASP A 64 9.92 -15.75 -5.73
C ASP A 64 9.35 -16.65 -6.85
N ASN A 65 10.27 -17.33 -7.56
CA ASN A 65 9.94 -18.28 -8.62
C ASN A 65 9.00 -19.41 -8.17
N ARG A 66 8.94 -19.76 -6.87
CA ARG A 66 8.04 -20.80 -6.34
C ARG A 66 6.57 -20.41 -6.40
N THR A 67 6.30 -19.11 -6.46
CA THR A 67 4.93 -18.55 -6.49
C THR A 67 4.43 -18.27 -7.90
N ARG A 68 5.28 -18.40 -8.94
CA ARG A 68 4.89 -18.15 -10.35
C ARG A 68 3.64 -18.91 -10.79
N PHE A 69 3.51 -20.17 -10.40
CA PHE A 69 2.35 -21.01 -10.77
C PHE A 69 1.14 -20.83 -9.86
N ARG A 70 1.35 -20.33 -8.63
CA ARG A 70 0.29 -20.18 -7.61
C ARG A 70 -0.36 -18.79 -7.63
N GLY A 71 0.21 -17.85 -8.38
CA GLY A 71 -0.20 -16.45 -8.35
C GLY A 71 0.50 -15.66 -7.24
N ARG A 72 0.28 -14.35 -7.28
CA ARG A 72 0.89 -13.40 -6.33
C ARG A 72 0.23 -13.53 -4.96
N LYS A 73 1.01 -13.27 -3.90
CA LYS A 73 0.49 -13.22 -2.54
C LYS A 73 0.02 -11.80 -2.23
N GLY A 74 -1.26 -11.65 -1.91
CA GLY A 74 -1.89 -10.35 -1.66
C GLY A 74 -2.39 -9.73 -2.96
N TYR A 75 -3.72 -9.77 -3.12
CA TYR A 75 -4.56 -9.29 -4.23
C TYR A 75 -4.05 -9.57 -5.66
#